data_AF-A0A1Y2QYZ2-F1
#
_entry.id   AF-A0A1Y2QYZ2-F1
#
_cell.length_a   1.000
_cell.length_b   1.000
_cell.length_c   1.000
_cell.angle_alpha   90.00
_cell.angle_beta   90.00
_cell.angle_gamma   90.00
#
_symmetry.space_group_name_H-M   'P 1'
#
loop_
_entity.id
_entity.type
_entity.pdbx_description
1 polymer ?
#
loop_
_entity_poly.entity_id
_entity_poly.type
_entity_poly.pdbx_seq_one_letter_code
_entity_poly.pdbx_strand_id
1 'polypeptide(L)'
;MDRITTLHIGEQSTRLTATTDPGVDTLLYLGTRELGSGPWRNEPPSPLELENAIAFVEDILMPVAKTLPPGTKLVTHDAEARHLVVLSRPGEDPAPPLSVEHVERVFNDLVAIAQGRPTASSGLPTDAGFTAWVLILRELMQHLGFDSITVKEPIE
;
A
#
# COMPACT_ATOMS: atom_id res chain seq x y z
N MET A 1 9.54 -20.68 -13.45
CA MET A 1 9.20 -19.95 -12.21
C MET A 1 8.47 -18.70 -12.61
N ASP A 2 7.35 -18.39 -11.97
CA ASP A 2 6.70 -17.09 -12.14
C ASP A 2 7.67 -16.00 -11.68
N ARG A 3 7.84 -14.94 -12.47
CA ARG A 3 8.65 -13.78 -12.09
C ARG A 3 7.87 -13.03 -11.02
N ILE A 4 8.47 -12.80 -9.86
CA ILE A 4 7.82 -12.07 -8.76
C ILE A 4 8.59 -10.81 -8.41
N THR A 5 7.84 -9.79 -8.00
CA THR A 5 8.35 -8.60 -7.34
C THR A 5 7.86 -8.63 -5.90
N THR A 6 8.79 -8.73 -4.97
CA THR A 6 8.49 -8.70 -3.53
C THR A 6 8.48 -7.25 -3.07
N LEU A 7 7.38 -6.84 -2.43
CA LEU A 7 7.15 -5.54 -1.83
C LEU A 7 7.27 -5.63 -0.31
N HIS A 8 8.03 -4.69 0.26
CA HIS A 8 8.04 -4.38 1.68
C HIS A 8 7.90 -2.87 1.89
N ILE A 9 6.89 -2.44 2.63
CA ILE A 9 6.66 -1.04 3.02
C ILE A 9 7.00 -0.92 4.50
N GLY A 10 8.16 -0.34 4.82
CA GLY A 10 8.58 -0.07 6.18
C GLY A 10 8.21 1.34 6.64
N GLU A 11 8.61 1.68 7.87
CA GLU A 11 8.35 3.01 8.42
C GLU A 11 9.07 4.14 7.65
N GLN A 12 10.28 3.88 7.17
CA GLN A 12 11.13 4.89 6.53
C GLN A 12 11.30 4.71 5.02
N SER A 13 11.03 3.51 4.51
CA SER A 13 11.35 3.17 3.13
C SER A 13 10.50 2.02 2.60
N THR A 14 10.33 2.01 1.29
CA THR A 14 9.64 0.96 0.54
C THR A 14 10.66 0.29 -0.37
N ARG A 15 10.72 -1.05 -0.32
CA ARG A 15 11.62 -1.85 -1.16
C ARG A 15 10.83 -2.75 -2.10
N LEU A 16 11.26 -2.78 -3.36
CA LEU A 16 10.75 -3.65 -4.41
C LEU A 16 11.91 -4.50 -4.95
N THR A 17 11.85 -5.82 -4.72
CA THR A 17 12.88 -6.76 -5.19
C THR A 17 12.28 -7.70 -6.23
N ALA A 18 12.66 -7.49 -7.50
CA ALA A 18 12.22 -8.30 -8.63
C ALA A 18 13.20 -9.46 -8.89
N THR A 19 12.67 -10.68 -8.86
CA THR A 19 13.39 -11.91 -9.19
C THR A 19 13.43 -12.10 -10.71
N THR A 20 14.34 -11.39 -11.35
CA THR A 20 14.55 -11.40 -12.81
C THR A 20 16.01 -11.67 -13.15
N ASP A 21 16.34 -11.80 -14.44
CA ASP A 21 17.72 -11.88 -14.93
C ASP A 21 18.00 -10.72 -15.91
N PRO A 22 18.78 -9.69 -15.52
CA PRO A 22 19.33 -9.48 -14.17
C PRO A 22 18.24 -9.15 -13.14
N GLY A 23 18.50 -9.38 -11.85
CA GLY A 23 17.60 -9.01 -10.76
C GLY A 23 17.55 -7.49 -10.57
N VAL A 24 16.42 -6.96 -10.11
CA VAL A 24 16.25 -5.52 -9.85
C VAL A 24 15.88 -5.34 -8.37
N ASP A 25 16.63 -4.50 -7.66
CA ASP A 25 16.32 -4.09 -6.29
C ASP A 25 16.16 -2.57 -6.24
N THR A 26 14.96 -2.11 -5.91
CA THR A 26 14.60 -0.69 -5.88
C THR A 26 14.26 -0.28 -4.46
N LEU A 27 14.94 0.74 -3.95
CA LEU A 27 14.68 1.33 -2.64
C LEU A 27 14.15 2.76 -2.82
N LEU A 28 13.00 3.03 -2.22
CA LEU A 28 12.35 4.34 -2.20
C LEU A 28 12.39 4.87 -0.76
N TYR A 29 12.84 6.11 -0.57
CA TYR A 29 12.75 6.83 0.70
C TYR A 29 11.31 7.33 0.93
N LEU A 30 10.42 6.35 1.02
CA LEU A 30 8.99 6.47 1.14
C LEU A 30 8.52 5.38 2.11
N GLY A 31 7.99 5.75 3.26
CA GLY A 31 7.54 4.79 4.28
C GLY A 31 6.38 5.33 5.08
N THR A 32 5.84 4.52 5.99
CA THR A 32 4.61 4.89 6.74
C THR A 32 4.78 6.10 7.65
N ARG A 33 6.02 6.52 7.95
CA ARG A 33 6.36 7.75 8.68
C ARG A 33 7.03 8.82 7.81
N GLU A 34 7.25 8.53 6.52
CA GLU A 34 7.96 9.38 5.56
C GLU A 34 7.07 9.70 4.35
N LEU A 35 6.04 10.53 4.57
CA LEU A 35 5.06 10.96 3.56
C LEU A 35 5.19 12.47 3.24
N GLY A 36 6.42 12.92 3.01
CA GLY A 36 6.72 14.30 2.60
C GLY A 36 6.95 15.22 3.80
N SER A 37 5.92 15.94 4.26
CA SER A 37 6.08 16.99 5.28
C SER A 37 6.28 16.49 6.72
N GLY A 38 6.52 15.19 6.90
CA GLY A 38 6.71 14.52 8.18
C GLY A 38 5.53 13.61 8.56
N PRO A 39 5.44 13.15 9.82
CA PRO A 39 4.34 12.30 10.28
C PRO A 39 3.00 13.05 10.23
N TRP A 40 1.92 12.27 10.13
CA TRP A 40 0.55 12.78 10.25
C TRP A 40 0.36 13.61 11.51
N ARG A 41 -0.33 14.74 11.40
CA ARG A 41 -0.63 15.64 12.52
C ARG A 41 -1.97 15.32 13.17
N ASN A 42 -2.85 14.61 12.47
CA ASN A 42 -4.14 14.14 12.95
C ASN A 42 -4.22 12.61 12.90
N GLU A 43 -4.99 12.02 13.82
CA GLU A 43 -5.30 10.60 13.82
C GLU A 43 -6.82 10.42 14.04
N PRO A 44 -7.59 10.11 12.98
CA PRO A 44 -7.16 9.82 11.61
C PRO A 44 -6.61 11.06 10.87
N PRO A 45 -5.83 10.88 9.78
CA PRO A 45 -5.37 11.98 8.94
C PRO A 45 -6.53 12.83 8.41
N SER A 46 -6.33 14.14 8.29
CA SER A 46 -7.30 15.03 7.66
C SER A 46 -7.34 14.85 6.13
N PRO A 47 -8.41 15.27 5.43
CA PRO A 47 -8.49 15.17 3.98
C PRO A 47 -7.32 15.85 3.26
N LEU A 48 -6.91 17.04 3.73
CA LEU A 48 -5.77 17.76 3.16
C LEU A 48 -4.44 17.01 3.37
N GLU A 49 -4.27 16.34 4.51
CA GLU A 49 -3.07 15.53 4.72
C GLU A 49 -3.05 14.33 3.78
N LEU A 50 -4.18 13.66 3.57
CA LEU A 50 -4.28 12.56 2.60
C LEU A 50 -3.95 13.03 1.18
N GLU A 51 -4.51 14.15 0.73
CA GLU A 51 -4.22 14.73 -0.59
C GLU A 51 -2.72 15.04 -0.78
N ASN A 52 -2.09 15.66 0.23
CA ASN A 52 -0.66 15.95 0.18
C ASN A 52 0.21 14.68 0.16
N ALA A 53 -0.19 13.66 0.94
CA ALA A 53 0.51 12.38 0.97
C ALA A 53 0.38 11.63 -0.36
N ILE A 54 -0.80 11.65 -1.00
CA ILE A 54 -0.98 11.10 -2.35
C ILE A 54 -0.02 11.78 -3.31
N ALA A 55 -0.07 13.11 -3.43
CA ALA A 55 0.78 13.85 -4.37
C ALA A 55 2.28 13.55 -4.17
N PHE A 56 2.74 13.48 -2.91
CA PHE A 56 4.11 13.12 -2.59
C PHE A 56 4.47 11.70 -3.02
N VAL A 57 3.59 10.73 -2.78
CA VAL A 57 3.80 9.33 -3.18
C VAL A 57 3.84 9.21 -4.70
N GLU A 58 2.93 9.87 -5.42
CA GLU A 58 2.91 9.89 -6.89
C GLU A 58 4.22 10.44 -7.46
N ASP A 59 4.72 11.56 -6.93
CA ASP A 59 5.99 12.16 -7.35
C ASP A 59 7.19 11.20 -7.20
N ILE A 60 7.19 10.36 -6.15
CA ILE A 60 8.23 9.34 -5.93
C ILE A 60 8.07 8.14 -6.88
N LEU A 61 6.84 7.72 -7.16
CA LEU A 61 6.56 6.51 -7.94
C LEU A 61 6.72 6.71 -9.45
N MET A 62 6.35 7.88 -9.98
CA MET A 62 6.37 8.15 -11.43
C MET A 62 7.73 7.90 -12.11
N PRO A 63 8.89 8.29 -11.53
CA PRO A 63 10.20 7.98 -12.11
C PRO A 63 10.52 6.48 -12.13
N VAL A 64 9.95 5.72 -11.19
CA VAL A 64 10.24 4.29 -10.95
C VAL A 64 9.38 3.38 -11.83
N ALA A 65 8.21 3.84 -12.27
CA ALA A 65 7.32 3.09 -13.15
C ALA A 65 8.01 2.51 -14.41
N LYS A 66 9.09 3.16 -14.88
CA LYS A 66 9.85 2.75 -16.07
C LYS A 66 11.01 1.79 -15.78
N THR A 67 11.38 1.59 -14.52
CA THR A 67 12.55 0.78 -14.13
C THR A 67 12.18 -0.65 -13.74
N LEU A 68 10.92 -0.91 -13.41
CA LEU A 68 10.48 -2.23 -13.01
C LEU A 68 10.32 -3.18 -14.22
N PRO A 69 10.73 -4.45 -14.07
CA PRO A 69 10.51 -5.43 -15.13
C PRO A 69 9.00 -5.68 -15.34
N PRO A 70 8.51 -5.68 -16.59
CA PRO A 70 7.11 -5.96 -16.86
C PRO A 70 6.76 -7.44 -16.61
N GLY A 71 5.50 -7.70 -16.29
CA GLY A 71 4.95 -9.05 -16.17
C GLY A 71 5.36 -9.80 -14.90
N THR A 72 5.88 -9.11 -13.88
CA THR A 72 6.10 -9.71 -12.56
C THR A 72 4.81 -9.70 -11.74
N LYS A 73 4.58 -10.74 -10.94
CA LYS A 73 3.49 -10.76 -9.95
C LYS A 73 3.94 -10.09 -8.65
N LEU A 74 3.12 -9.18 -8.10
CA LEU A 74 3.41 -8.49 -6.85
C LEU A 74 3.10 -9.41 -5.65
N VAL A 75 4.03 -9.47 -4.71
CA VAL A 75 3.92 -10.28 -3.49
C VAL A 75 4.35 -9.42 -2.29
N THR A 76 3.69 -9.59 -1.15
CA THR A 76 4.16 -9.00 0.12
C THR A 76 4.08 -10.01 1.26
N HIS A 77 4.96 -9.80 2.25
CA HIS A 77 5.01 -10.50 3.52
C HIS A 77 4.65 -9.59 4.70
N ASP A 78 4.28 -8.33 4.43
CA ASP A 78 3.98 -7.33 5.44
C ASP A 78 2.76 -7.74 6.27
N ALA A 79 2.79 -7.44 7.57
CA ALA A 79 1.73 -7.84 8.49
C ALA A 79 0.43 -7.06 8.21
N GLU A 80 0.55 -5.80 7.81
CA GLU A 80 -0.50 -4.86 7.43
C GLU A 80 -1.35 -5.42 6.28
N ALA A 81 -0.72 -6.13 5.34
CA ALA A 81 -1.41 -6.76 4.22
C ALA A 81 -2.46 -7.79 4.68
N ARG A 82 -2.26 -8.43 5.83
CA ARG A 82 -3.23 -9.40 6.41
C ARG A 82 -4.46 -8.70 6.95
N HIS A 83 -4.28 -7.56 7.60
CA HIS A 83 -5.40 -6.73 8.04
C HIS A 83 -6.18 -6.27 6.81
N LEU A 84 -5.49 -5.81 5.76
CA LEU A 84 -6.12 -5.41 4.52
C LEU A 84 -6.94 -6.55 3.88
N VAL A 85 -6.44 -7.80 3.89
CA VAL A 85 -7.19 -8.96 3.37
C VAL A 85 -8.56 -9.08 4.03
N VAL A 86 -8.62 -9.01 5.36
CA VAL A 86 -9.87 -9.12 6.13
C VAL A 86 -10.82 -7.96 5.84
N LEU A 87 -10.29 -6.74 5.76
CA LEU A 87 -11.07 -5.51 5.59
C LEU A 87 -11.62 -5.34 4.17
N SER A 88 -10.90 -5.83 3.17
CA SER A 88 -11.25 -5.61 1.76
C SER A 88 -12.44 -6.42 1.27
N ARG A 89 -12.85 -7.46 2.01
CA ARG A 89 -13.86 -8.45 1.62
C ARG A 89 -14.83 -8.78 2.76
N PRO A 90 -15.64 -7.81 3.21
CA PRO A 90 -16.58 -8.04 4.31
C PRO A 90 -17.62 -9.10 3.93
N GLY A 91 -17.61 -10.23 4.63
CA GLY A 91 -18.58 -11.32 4.42
C GLY A 91 -18.23 -12.32 3.31
N GLU A 92 -17.04 -12.24 2.72
CA GLU A 92 -16.52 -13.22 1.76
C GLU A 92 -15.30 -13.96 2.33
N ASP A 93 -14.86 -15.03 1.65
CA ASP A 93 -13.65 -15.77 2.02
C ASP A 93 -12.40 -14.91 1.76
N PRO A 94 -11.61 -14.56 2.79
CA PRO A 94 -10.37 -13.80 2.66
C PRO A 94 -9.26 -14.62 1.99
N ALA A 95 -9.31 -14.74 0.66
CA ALA A 95 -8.29 -15.44 -0.12
C ALA A 95 -7.49 -14.47 -1.01
N PRO A 96 -6.14 -14.49 -0.97
CA PRO A 96 -5.34 -13.76 -1.95
C PRO A 96 -5.56 -14.32 -3.37
N PRO A 97 -5.28 -13.53 -4.42
CA PRO A 97 -4.72 -12.17 -4.37
C PRO A 97 -5.78 -11.09 -4.08
N LEU A 98 -5.33 -9.94 -3.57
CA LEU A 98 -6.12 -8.71 -3.48
C LEU A 98 -5.94 -7.93 -4.78
N SER A 99 -7.03 -7.54 -5.43
CA SER A 99 -6.96 -6.67 -6.61
C SER A 99 -6.82 -5.20 -6.20
N VAL A 100 -6.43 -4.33 -7.14
CA VAL A 100 -6.37 -2.89 -6.91
C VAL A 100 -7.71 -2.32 -6.40
N GLU A 101 -8.85 -2.85 -6.87
CA GLU A 101 -10.18 -2.43 -6.43
C GLU A 101 -10.46 -2.81 -4.97
N HIS A 102 -9.90 -3.93 -4.50
CA HIS A 102 -9.98 -4.33 -3.09
C HIS A 102 -9.23 -3.34 -2.20
N VAL A 103 -8.04 -2.91 -2.62
CA VAL A 103 -7.25 -1.90 -1.90
C VAL A 103 -7.97 -0.55 -1.93
N GLU A 104 -8.48 -0.14 -3.10
CA GLU A 104 -9.19 1.13 -3.29
C GLU A 104 -10.47 1.22 -2.46
N ARG A 105 -11.21 0.11 -2.29
CA ARG A 105 -12.36 0.06 -1.39
C ARG A 105 -12.00 0.44 0.04
N VAL A 106 -10.96 -0.18 0.58
CA VAL A 106 -10.50 0.09 1.95
C VAL A 106 -9.97 1.51 2.06
N PHE A 107 -9.27 2.00 1.05
CA PHE A 107 -8.82 3.39 0.99
C PHE A 107 -10.00 4.38 1.00
N ASN A 108 -11.06 4.12 0.24
CA ASN A 108 -12.25 4.98 0.21
C ASN A 108 -12.95 5.04 1.58
N ASP A 109 -12.96 3.94 2.34
CA ASP A 109 -13.48 3.97 3.70
C ASP A 109 -12.59 4.79 4.65
N LEU A 110 -11.26 4.75 4.49
CA LEU A 110 -10.33 5.63 5.23
C LEU A 110 -10.56 7.11 4.88
N VAL A 111 -10.79 7.44 3.61
CA VAL A 111 -11.16 8.80 3.16
C VAL A 111 -12.48 9.24 3.80
N ALA A 112 -13.49 8.38 3.82
CA ALA A 112 -14.77 8.70 4.46
C ALA A 112 -14.60 9.01 5.96
N ILE A 113 -13.72 8.27 6.65
CA ILE A 113 -13.36 8.53 8.05
C ILE A 113 -12.66 9.89 8.19
N ALA A 114 -11.68 10.19 7.34
CA ALA A 114 -11.00 11.49 7.32
C ALA A 114 -11.98 12.66 7.09
N GLN A 115 -13.07 12.42 6.35
CA GLN A 115 -14.14 13.38 6.10
C GLN A 115 -15.19 13.46 7.22
N GLY A 116 -15.03 12.71 8.31
CA GLY A 116 -15.87 12.79 9.51
C GLY A 116 -16.86 11.64 9.69
N ARG A 117 -16.78 10.54 8.93
CA ARG A 117 -17.54 9.32 9.21
C ARG A 117 -17.13 8.76 10.58
N PRO A 118 -18.08 8.45 11.49
CA PRO A 118 -17.76 7.87 12.78
C PRO A 118 -17.02 6.54 12.68
N THR A 119 -15.85 6.46 13.32
CA THR A 119 -14.91 5.32 13.29
C THR A 119 -15.49 4.05 13.92
N ALA A 120 -16.34 4.20 14.96
CA ALA A 120 -16.95 3.13 15.73
C ALA A 120 -17.78 2.12 14.91
N SER A 121 -18.18 2.50 13.68
CA SER A 121 -18.99 1.65 12.78
C SER A 121 -18.20 1.00 11.65
N SER A 122 -16.91 1.32 11.52
CA SER A 122 -16.10 0.94 10.34
C SER A 122 -15.32 -0.37 10.50
N GLY A 123 -14.93 -0.72 11.73
CA GLY A 123 -14.01 -1.84 11.98
C GLY A 123 -12.59 -1.63 11.42
N LEU A 124 -12.29 -0.44 10.87
CA LEU A 124 -10.99 -0.11 10.31
C LEU A 124 -10.01 0.33 11.41
N PRO A 125 -8.74 -0.12 11.34
CA PRO A 125 -7.66 0.54 12.06
C PRO A 125 -7.57 1.98 11.57
N THR A 126 -7.78 2.93 12.46
CA THR A 126 -7.62 4.36 12.17
C THR A 126 -6.22 4.86 12.48
N ASP A 127 -5.30 3.93 12.78
CA ASP A 127 -3.93 4.31 13.07
C ASP A 127 -3.24 4.86 11.83
N ALA A 128 -2.37 5.82 12.08
CA ALA A 128 -1.72 6.58 11.02
C ALA A 128 -0.79 5.69 10.16
N GLY A 129 -0.25 4.60 10.74
CA GLY A 129 0.65 3.67 10.06
C GLY A 129 -0.07 2.80 9.03
N PHE A 130 -1.19 2.18 9.42
CA PHE A 130 -2.02 1.40 8.49
C PHE A 130 -2.58 2.27 7.37
N THR A 131 -3.04 3.49 7.69
CA THR A 131 -3.53 4.44 6.68
C THR A 131 -2.46 4.77 5.65
N ALA A 132 -1.23 5.07 6.11
CA ALA A 132 -0.09 5.30 5.23
C ALA A 132 0.28 4.08 4.39
N TRP A 133 0.28 2.89 4.99
CA TRP A 133 0.60 1.65 4.29
C TRP A 133 -0.39 1.37 3.15
N VAL A 134 -1.70 1.51 3.40
CA VAL A 134 -2.74 1.34 2.37
C VAL A 134 -2.63 2.40 1.27
N LEU A 135 -2.36 3.66 1.62
CA LEU A 135 -2.14 4.75 0.66
C LEU A 135 -0.94 4.43 -0.25
N ILE A 136 0.22 4.08 0.33
CA ILE A 136 1.42 3.74 -0.43
C ILE A 136 1.15 2.55 -1.36
N LEU A 137 0.50 1.50 -0.86
CA LEU A 137 0.15 0.33 -1.67
C LEU A 137 -0.78 0.70 -2.83
N ARG A 138 -1.82 1.51 -2.59
CA ARG A 138 -2.78 1.95 -3.62
C ARG A 138 -2.04 2.64 -4.76
N GLU A 139 -1.28 3.68 -4.45
CA GLU A 139 -0.56 4.45 -5.47
C GLU A 139 0.48 3.59 -6.19
N LEU A 140 1.18 2.72 -5.47
CA LEU A 140 2.16 1.80 -6.04
C LEU A 140 1.50 0.86 -7.05
N MET A 141 0.38 0.24 -6.69
CA MET A 141 -0.34 -0.66 -7.59
C MET A 141 -0.84 0.08 -8.84
N GLN A 142 -1.40 1.27 -8.67
CA GLN A 142 -1.94 2.06 -9.77
C GLN A 142 -0.85 2.58 -10.72
N HIS A 143 0.19 3.22 -10.19
CA HIS A 143 1.22 3.88 -11.01
C HIS A 143 2.26 2.92 -11.56
N LEU A 144 2.51 1.79 -10.88
CA LEU A 144 3.45 0.76 -11.37
C LEU A 144 2.77 -0.37 -12.16
N GLY A 145 1.44 -0.34 -12.31
CA GLY A 145 0.69 -1.25 -13.16
C GLY A 145 0.52 -2.67 -12.60
N PHE A 146 0.33 -2.80 -11.29
CA PHE A 146 0.01 -4.07 -10.64
C PHE A 146 -1.49 -4.18 -10.37
N ASP A 147 -2.16 -5.05 -11.11
CA ASP A 147 -3.61 -5.28 -10.93
C ASP A 147 -3.95 -6.01 -9.63
N SER A 148 -2.98 -6.74 -9.05
CA SER A 148 -3.19 -7.49 -7.82
C SER A 148 -1.91 -7.74 -7.04
N ILE A 149 -2.07 -7.99 -5.74
CA ILE A 149 -1.02 -8.36 -4.79
C ILE A 149 -1.35 -9.66 -4.08
N THR A 150 -0.37 -10.56 -4.00
CA THR A 150 -0.48 -11.80 -3.22
C THR A 150 0.12 -11.60 -1.84
N VAL A 151 -0.69 -11.82 -0.81
CA VAL A 151 -0.23 -11.81 0.59
C VAL A 151 0.30 -13.20 0.95
N LYS A 152 1.50 -13.27 1.53
CA LYS A 152 2.14 -14.52 1.94
C LYS A 152 2.41 -14.57 3.45
N GLU A 153 2.76 -15.74 3.95
CA GLU A 153 3.23 -15.92 5.33
C GLU A 153 4.50 -15.12 5.61
N PRO A 154 4.76 -14.66 6.84
CA PRO A 154 5.93 -13.86 7.12
C PRO A 154 7.17 -14.73 6.88
N ILE A 155 8.27 -14.12 6.48
CA ILE A 155 9.54 -14.84 6.42
C ILE A 155 10.06 -14.89 7.86
N GLU A 156 10.15 -16.09 8.45
CA GLU A 156 10.75 -16.33 9.78
C GLU A 156 12.22 -15.89 9.86
#